data_AF-A0A356J7P9-F1
#
_entry.id   AF-A0A356J7P9-F1
#
_cell.length_a   1.000
_cell.length_b   1.000
_cell.length_c   1.000
_cell.angle_alpha   90.00
_cell.angle_beta   90.00
_cell.angle_gamma   90.00
#
_symmetry.space_group_name_H-M   'P 1'
#
loop_
_entity.id
_entity.type
_entity.pdbx_description
1 polymer ?
#
loop_
_entity_poly.entity_id
_entity_poly.type
_entity_poly.pdbx_seq_one_letter_code
_entity_poly.pdbx_strand_id
1 'polypeptide(L)'
;MRRYFVFIFVMISLVTFPSFVHAQMMGRYTVTDDGYTAREEAEGKIIVGNLANGSVTCTTLTTEDFKRIGEYYMGLMVGDAHVSMNAMMTRQLGESGEKQMHVLMGERFSGCDPTAGDTNTVWSSSWFPMMSMMNSISGGSWGNGMMNRFGVSPWNIFFVMTMGLFWIVGILALVVLIRSLIYPREISETKTKMK
;
A
#
# COMPACT_ATOMS: atom_id res chain seq x y z
N MET A 1 37.12 19.15 20.27
CA MET A 1 35.76 18.72 20.69
C MET A 1 34.65 19.16 19.72
N ARG A 2 34.33 20.46 19.59
CA ARG A 2 33.17 20.96 18.80
C ARG A 2 33.14 20.56 17.31
N ARG A 3 34.30 20.45 16.66
CA ARG A 3 34.41 20.08 15.24
C ARG A 3 34.18 18.57 14.98
N TYR A 4 34.42 17.72 15.97
CA TYR A 4 34.25 16.28 15.84
C TYR A 4 32.77 15.85 15.91
N PHE A 5 31.97 16.53 16.72
CA PHE A 5 30.52 16.29 16.80
C PHE A 5 29.80 16.57 15.47
N VAL A 6 30.21 17.62 14.75
CA VAL A 6 29.64 17.97 13.44
C VAL A 6 30.01 16.91 12.39
N PHE A 7 31.26 16.43 12.40
CA PHE A 7 31.71 15.38 11.49
C PHE A 7 30.98 14.05 11.71
N ILE A 8 30.74 13.66 12.96
CA ILE A 8 30.02 12.43 13.30
C ILE A 8 28.55 12.53 12.85
N PHE A 9 27.90 13.68 13.04
CA PHE A 9 26.52 13.89 12.62
C PHE A 9 26.35 13.82 11.09
N VAL A 10 27.26 14.42 10.32
CA VAL A 10 27.26 14.36 8.85
C VAL A 10 27.48 12.92 8.35
N MET A 11 28.42 12.18 8.96
CA MET A 11 28.67 10.79 8.57
C MET A 11 27.49 9.86 8.89
N ILE A 12 26.79 10.06 10.01
CA ILE A 12 25.59 9.27 10.34
C ILE A 12 24.45 9.55 9.35
N SER A 13 24.27 10.81 8.92
CA SER A 13 23.24 11.17 7.93
C SER A 13 23.48 10.56 6.53
N LEU A 14 24.74 10.29 6.17
CA LEU A 14 25.11 9.62 4.92
C LEU A 14 24.83 8.10 4.93
N VAL A 15 24.75 7.48 6.11
CA VAL A 15 24.51 6.03 6.26
C VAL A 15 23.02 5.70 6.37
N THR A 16 22.16 6.69 6.64
CA THR A 16 20.70 6.50 6.74
C THR A 16 19.94 6.68 5.43
N PHE A 17 20.62 6.81 4.29
CA PHE A 17 19.95 6.71 3.00
C PHE A 17 19.59 5.23 2.78
N PRO A 18 18.29 4.86 2.75
CA PRO A 18 17.92 3.50 2.43
C PRO A 18 18.43 3.21 1.02
N SER A 19 19.30 2.20 0.91
CA SER A 19 19.64 1.57 -0.36
C SER A 19 18.34 1.31 -1.11
N PHE A 20 18.20 1.85 -2.32
CA PHE A 20 17.05 1.61 -3.18
C PHE A 20 16.81 0.10 -3.28
N VAL A 21 15.75 -0.38 -2.61
CA VAL A 21 15.32 -1.78 -2.70
C VAL A 21 14.74 -1.94 -4.10
N HIS A 22 15.55 -2.46 -5.02
CA HIS A 22 15.13 -2.85 -6.36
C HIS A 22 14.22 -4.08 -6.24
N ALA A 23 12.91 -3.85 -6.22
CA ALA A 23 11.89 -4.90 -6.27
C ALA A 23 11.88 -5.55 -7.68
N GLN A 24 12.85 -6.40 -7.98
CA GLN A 24 12.99 -7.07 -9.28
C GLN A 24 12.92 -8.60 -9.20
N MET A 25 12.16 -9.15 -8.25
CA MET A 25 12.01 -10.61 -8.09
C MET A 25 10.75 -11.21 -8.75
N MET A 26 10.05 -10.49 -9.63
CA MET A 26 9.01 -11.08 -10.47
C MET A 26 9.52 -11.06 -11.92
N GLY A 27 9.91 -12.25 -12.41
CA GLY A 27 10.40 -12.42 -13.78
C GLY A 27 9.44 -11.79 -14.79
N ARG A 28 10.01 -11.10 -15.79
CA ARG A 28 9.27 -10.58 -16.95
C ARG A 28 8.59 -11.74 -17.67
N TYR A 29 7.36 -12.02 -17.29
CA TYR A 29 6.47 -12.92 -17.99
C TYR A 29 5.66 -12.10 -19.00
N THR A 30 5.84 -12.39 -20.27
CA THR A 30 5.04 -11.80 -21.34
C THR A 30 3.72 -12.56 -21.41
N VAL A 31 2.66 -11.97 -20.85
CA VAL A 31 1.30 -12.46 -21.04
C VAL A 31 0.82 -11.87 -22.35
N THR A 32 0.35 -12.71 -23.27
CA THR A 32 -0.29 -12.22 -24.49
C THR A 32 -1.71 -11.80 -24.13
N ASP A 33 -2.00 -10.51 -24.29
CA ASP A 33 -3.37 -10.01 -24.23
C ASP A 33 -4.01 -10.16 -25.62
N ASP A 34 -4.98 -11.06 -25.73
CA ASP A 34 -5.80 -11.29 -26.92
C ASP A 34 -7.13 -10.50 -26.87
N GLY A 35 -7.29 -9.63 -25.88
CA GLY A 35 -8.51 -8.86 -25.63
C GLY A 35 -9.63 -9.67 -24.94
N TYR A 36 -9.37 -10.92 -24.57
CA TYR A 36 -10.36 -11.77 -23.90
C TYR A 36 -10.84 -11.15 -22.59
N THR A 37 -9.91 -10.78 -21.70
CA THR A 37 -10.21 -10.16 -20.39
C THR A 37 -11.01 -8.86 -20.54
N ALA A 38 -10.62 -7.97 -21.47
CA ALA A 38 -11.33 -6.72 -21.71
C ALA A 38 -12.79 -6.94 -22.15
N ARG A 39 -13.05 -8.01 -22.94
CA ARG A 39 -14.42 -8.39 -23.31
C ARG A 39 -15.21 -8.89 -22.10
N GLU A 40 -14.62 -9.73 -21.25
CA GLU A 40 -15.30 -10.23 -20.05
C GLU A 40 -15.66 -9.10 -19.07
N GLU A 41 -14.75 -8.12 -18.90
CA GLU A 41 -15.02 -6.91 -18.11
C GLU A 41 -16.19 -6.08 -18.67
N ALA A 42 -16.25 -5.93 -20.00
CA ALA A 42 -17.32 -5.19 -20.65
C ALA A 42 -18.69 -5.88 -20.46
N GLU A 43 -18.73 -7.20 -20.55
CA GLU A 43 -19.93 -7.99 -20.26
C GLU A 43 -20.35 -7.86 -18.78
N GLY A 44 -19.39 -7.96 -17.86
CA GLY A 44 -19.63 -7.74 -16.43
C GLY A 44 -20.19 -6.36 -16.12
N LYS A 45 -19.66 -5.31 -16.77
CA LYS A 45 -20.16 -3.93 -16.64
C LYS A 45 -21.63 -3.79 -17.01
N ILE A 46 -22.07 -4.48 -18.07
CA ILE A 46 -23.48 -4.47 -18.51
C ILE A 46 -24.36 -5.09 -17.41
N ILE A 47 -23.95 -6.23 -16.87
CA ILE A 47 -24.70 -6.93 -15.81
C ILE A 47 -24.78 -6.06 -14.54
N VAL A 48 -23.67 -5.44 -14.12
CA VAL A 48 -23.67 -4.50 -13.00
C VAL A 48 -24.61 -3.32 -13.24
N GLY A 49 -24.63 -2.77 -14.46
CA GLY A 49 -25.57 -1.72 -14.84
C GLY A 49 -27.05 -2.16 -14.72
N ASN A 50 -27.34 -3.38 -15.17
CA ASN A 50 -28.67 -3.99 -15.06
C ASN A 50 -29.06 -4.31 -13.62
N LEU A 51 -28.09 -4.68 -12.77
CA LEU A 51 -28.34 -4.90 -11.35
C LEU A 51 -28.63 -3.56 -10.65
N ALA A 52 -27.85 -2.52 -10.95
CA ALA A 52 -28.01 -1.18 -10.36
C ALA A 52 -29.33 -0.51 -10.75
N ASN A 53 -29.84 -0.76 -11.95
CA ASN A 53 -31.13 -0.24 -12.41
C ASN A 53 -32.32 -1.14 -12.07
N GLY A 54 -32.09 -2.30 -11.45
CA GLY A 54 -33.11 -3.26 -11.04
C GLY A 54 -33.70 -4.13 -12.15
N SER A 55 -33.11 -4.14 -13.35
CA SER A 55 -33.55 -5.00 -14.46
C SER A 55 -33.21 -6.48 -14.23
N VAL A 56 -32.19 -6.76 -13.41
CA VAL A 56 -31.86 -8.10 -12.90
C VAL A 56 -31.71 -8.04 -11.38
N THR A 57 -31.94 -9.17 -10.71
CA THR A 57 -31.79 -9.31 -9.25
C THR A 57 -30.79 -10.40 -8.92
N CYS A 58 -30.25 -10.39 -7.70
CA CYS A 58 -29.32 -11.41 -7.21
C CYS A 58 -29.81 -12.85 -7.40
N THR A 59 -31.12 -13.08 -7.30
CA THR A 59 -31.75 -14.39 -7.49
C THR A 59 -31.82 -14.86 -8.94
N THR A 60 -31.66 -13.94 -9.90
CA THR A 60 -31.68 -14.24 -11.34
C THR A 60 -30.29 -14.37 -11.94
N LEU A 61 -29.25 -13.94 -11.21
CA LEU A 61 -27.87 -14.04 -11.65
C LEU A 61 -27.37 -15.49 -11.53
N THR A 62 -26.69 -15.94 -12.58
CA THR A 62 -26.04 -17.24 -12.63
C THR A 62 -24.60 -17.17 -12.13
N THR A 63 -23.97 -18.33 -11.91
CA THR A 63 -22.55 -18.40 -11.59
C THR A 63 -21.68 -17.74 -12.66
N GLU A 64 -22.01 -17.89 -13.94
CA GLU A 64 -21.25 -17.21 -15.01
C GLU A 64 -21.46 -15.69 -14.95
N ASP A 65 -22.67 -15.21 -14.62
CA ASP A 65 -22.89 -13.77 -14.43
C ASP A 65 -22.03 -13.22 -13.27
N PHE A 66 -21.96 -13.94 -12.15
CA PHE A 66 -21.09 -13.58 -11.04
C PHE A 66 -19.62 -13.60 -11.44
N LYS A 67 -19.18 -14.57 -12.23
CA LYS A 67 -17.82 -14.56 -12.80
C LYS A 67 -17.57 -13.27 -13.58
N ARG A 68 -18.45 -12.91 -14.53
CA ARG A 68 -18.32 -11.69 -15.36
C ARG A 68 -18.31 -10.42 -14.50
N ILE A 69 -19.18 -10.33 -13.49
CA ILE A 69 -19.18 -9.24 -12.53
C ILE A 69 -17.83 -9.17 -11.79
N GLY A 70 -17.29 -10.32 -11.38
CA GLY A 70 -15.96 -10.45 -10.80
C GLY A 70 -14.85 -9.91 -11.69
N GLU A 71 -14.82 -10.31 -12.97
CA GLU A 71 -13.88 -9.80 -13.97
C GLU A 71 -13.94 -8.27 -14.04
N TYR A 72 -15.15 -7.70 -14.14
CA TYR A 72 -15.34 -6.25 -14.19
C TYR A 72 -14.79 -5.53 -12.94
N TYR A 73 -15.12 -6.01 -11.74
CA TYR A 73 -14.59 -5.40 -10.52
C TYR A 73 -13.08 -5.62 -10.37
N MET A 74 -12.53 -6.70 -10.92
CA MET A 74 -11.09 -6.94 -10.91
C MET A 74 -10.40 -5.94 -11.83
N GLY A 75 -10.91 -5.76 -13.05
CA GLY A 75 -10.46 -4.71 -13.96
C GLY A 75 -10.47 -3.31 -13.31
N LEU A 76 -11.53 -2.97 -12.56
CA LEU A 76 -11.57 -1.70 -11.82
C LEU A 76 -10.48 -1.58 -10.73
N MET A 77 -10.08 -2.69 -10.11
CA MET A 77 -9.09 -2.69 -9.03
C MET A 77 -7.65 -2.72 -9.53
N VAL A 78 -7.37 -3.44 -10.62
CA VAL A 78 -5.98 -3.69 -11.06
C VAL A 78 -5.66 -3.13 -12.45
N GLY A 79 -6.67 -2.65 -13.19
CA GLY A 79 -6.52 -2.08 -14.52
C GLY A 79 -5.81 -3.03 -15.49
N ASP A 80 -4.87 -2.51 -16.27
CA ASP A 80 -4.10 -3.26 -17.28
C ASP A 80 -3.35 -4.48 -16.72
N ALA A 81 -3.16 -4.57 -15.40
CA ALA A 81 -2.56 -5.74 -14.76
C ALA A 81 -3.50 -6.96 -14.70
N HIS A 82 -4.79 -6.81 -15.03
CA HIS A 82 -5.79 -7.89 -14.89
C HIS A 82 -5.44 -9.12 -15.72
N VAL A 83 -5.00 -8.94 -16.97
CA VAL A 83 -4.55 -10.04 -17.83
C VAL A 83 -3.39 -10.82 -17.19
N SER A 84 -2.44 -10.10 -16.57
CA SER A 84 -1.33 -10.74 -15.85
C SER A 84 -1.75 -11.39 -14.53
N MET A 85 -2.79 -10.85 -13.90
CA MET A 85 -3.41 -11.42 -12.72
C MET A 85 -4.09 -12.75 -13.06
N ASN A 86 -4.89 -12.83 -14.12
CA ASN A 86 -5.56 -14.07 -14.53
C ASN A 86 -4.54 -15.15 -14.90
N ALA A 87 -3.47 -14.78 -15.60
CA ALA A 87 -2.37 -15.71 -15.90
C ALA A 87 -1.69 -16.23 -14.63
N MET A 88 -1.46 -15.35 -13.65
CA MET A 88 -0.88 -15.75 -12.37
C MET A 88 -1.84 -16.63 -11.56
N MET A 89 -3.13 -16.30 -11.49
CA MET A 89 -4.16 -17.05 -10.78
C MET A 89 -4.34 -18.44 -11.39
N THR A 90 -4.45 -18.52 -12.71
CA THR A 90 -4.54 -19.79 -13.44
C THR A 90 -3.31 -20.66 -13.18
N ARG A 91 -2.12 -20.08 -13.09
CA ARG A 91 -0.89 -20.83 -12.79
C ARG A 91 -0.88 -21.39 -11.37
N GLN A 92 -1.36 -20.63 -10.39
CA GLN A 92 -1.29 -21.02 -8.98
C GLN A 92 -2.47 -21.92 -8.56
N LEU A 93 -3.66 -21.65 -9.08
CA LEU A 93 -4.92 -22.26 -8.64
C LEU A 93 -5.61 -23.09 -9.73
N GLY A 94 -5.08 -23.09 -10.95
CA GLY A 94 -5.74 -23.66 -12.11
C GLY A 94 -6.86 -22.76 -12.65
N GLU A 95 -7.37 -23.11 -13.83
CA GLU A 95 -8.48 -22.39 -14.49
C GLU A 95 -9.76 -22.43 -13.65
N SER A 96 -10.03 -23.54 -12.95
CA SER A 96 -11.18 -23.63 -12.04
C SER A 96 -11.05 -22.71 -10.83
N GLY A 97 -9.83 -22.53 -10.31
CA GLY A 97 -9.57 -21.66 -9.16
C GLY A 97 -9.65 -20.18 -9.53
N GLU A 98 -9.16 -19.79 -10.71
CA GLU A 98 -9.32 -18.45 -11.26
C GLU A 98 -10.81 -18.10 -11.43
N LYS A 99 -11.59 -18.96 -12.09
CA LYS A 99 -13.05 -18.77 -12.24
C LYS A 99 -13.76 -18.65 -10.90
N GLN A 100 -13.47 -19.54 -9.96
CA GLN A 100 -14.12 -19.53 -8.65
C GLN A 100 -13.81 -18.23 -7.88
N MET A 101 -12.60 -17.71 -8.02
CA MET A 101 -12.23 -16.44 -7.42
C MET A 101 -13.02 -15.28 -8.01
N HIS A 102 -13.20 -15.24 -9.33
CA HIS A 102 -14.04 -14.22 -9.97
C HIS A 102 -15.52 -14.36 -9.57
N VAL A 103 -16.05 -15.57 -9.45
CA VAL A 103 -17.43 -15.79 -8.95
C VAL A 103 -17.60 -15.22 -7.55
N LEU A 104 -16.78 -15.65 -6.59
CA LEU A 104 -16.87 -15.20 -5.19
C LEU A 104 -16.71 -13.69 -5.09
N MET A 105 -15.79 -13.15 -5.88
CA MET A 105 -15.57 -11.73 -5.96
C MET A 105 -16.80 -10.99 -6.51
N GLY A 106 -17.43 -11.52 -7.56
CA GLY A 106 -18.65 -10.98 -8.12
C GLY A 106 -19.83 -11.03 -7.15
N GLU A 107 -20.02 -12.13 -6.42
CA GLU A 107 -21.05 -12.27 -5.39
C GLU A 107 -20.88 -11.22 -4.27
N ARG A 108 -19.64 -11.01 -3.83
CA ARG A 108 -19.29 -10.03 -2.80
C ARG A 108 -19.50 -8.58 -3.26
N PHE A 109 -18.96 -8.22 -4.43
CA PHE A 109 -18.99 -6.83 -4.91
C PHE A 109 -20.31 -6.44 -5.59
N SER A 110 -21.12 -7.41 -6.04
CA SER A 110 -22.52 -7.14 -6.42
C SER A 110 -23.42 -6.84 -5.23
N GLY A 111 -22.98 -7.16 -4.00
CA GLY A 111 -23.78 -7.05 -2.79
C GLY A 111 -24.81 -8.17 -2.63
N CYS A 112 -24.76 -9.20 -3.49
CA CYS A 112 -25.68 -10.33 -3.45
C CYS A 112 -25.35 -11.33 -2.34
N ASP A 113 -24.06 -11.54 -2.07
CA ASP A 113 -23.59 -12.25 -0.87
C ASP A 113 -22.34 -11.55 -0.30
N PRO A 114 -22.52 -10.66 0.70
CA PRO A 114 -21.40 -9.97 1.34
C PRO A 114 -20.44 -10.90 2.08
N THR A 115 -20.87 -12.13 2.41
CA THR A 115 -20.08 -13.13 3.10
C THR A 115 -19.36 -14.09 2.15
N ALA A 116 -19.57 -13.93 0.83
CA ALA A 116 -18.92 -14.73 -0.18
C ALA A 116 -17.39 -14.68 0.00
N GLY A 117 -16.82 -15.87 0.19
CA GLY A 117 -15.40 -16.10 0.39
C GLY A 117 -14.92 -16.05 1.84
N ASP A 118 -15.71 -15.58 2.82
CA ASP A 118 -15.30 -15.49 4.24
C ASP A 118 -14.94 -16.86 4.88
N THR A 119 -15.20 -17.97 4.18
CA THR A 119 -14.72 -19.30 4.56
C THR A 119 -13.19 -19.41 4.46
N ASN A 120 -12.55 -19.64 5.61
CA ASN A 120 -11.11 -19.86 5.79
C ASN A 120 -10.48 -20.97 4.91
N THR A 121 -11.28 -21.73 4.16
CA THR A 121 -10.86 -22.90 3.37
C THR A 121 -10.37 -22.56 1.96
N VAL A 122 -10.85 -21.49 1.32
CA VAL A 122 -10.40 -21.08 -0.04
C VAL A 122 -9.50 -19.84 0.02
N TRP A 123 -9.56 -19.09 1.12
CA TRP A 123 -8.94 -17.78 1.31
C TRP A 123 -7.61 -17.76 2.08
N SER A 124 -7.12 -18.91 2.56
CA SER A 124 -5.86 -18.97 3.34
C SER A 124 -4.59 -18.76 2.49
N SER A 125 -4.71 -18.76 1.17
CA SER A 125 -3.61 -18.62 0.22
C SER A 125 -3.40 -17.17 -0.20
N SER A 126 -2.81 -16.37 0.69
CA SER A 126 -1.88 -15.23 0.41
C SER A 126 -2.26 -14.09 -0.56
N TRP A 127 -3.34 -14.16 -1.33
CA TRP A 127 -3.64 -13.23 -2.43
C TRP A 127 -4.46 -12.01 -1.97
N PHE A 128 -5.53 -12.25 -1.21
CA PHE A 128 -6.36 -11.17 -0.67
C PHE A 128 -5.70 -10.35 0.45
N PRO A 129 -4.84 -10.89 1.33
CA PRO A 129 -4.04 -10.05 2.23
C PRO A 129 -3.21 -9.01 1.47
N MET A 130 -2.71 -9.37 0.29
CA MET A 130 -1.95 -8.45 -0.56
C MET A 130 -2.85 -7.39 -1.22
N MET A 131 -4.04 -7.76 -1.69
CA MET A 131 -5.03 -6.77 -2.22
C MET A 131 -5.62 -5.86 -1.13
N SER A 132 -5.88 -6.40 0.07
CA SER A 132 -6.31 -5.64 1.25
C SER A 132 -5.26 -4.61 1.66
N MET A 133 -3.98 -5.00 1.58
CA MET A 133 -2.87 -4.08 1.81
C MET A 133 -2.71 -3.04 0.68
N MET A 134 -2.96 -3.41 -0.58
CA MET A 134 -2.88 -2.48 -1.71
C MET A 134 -4.02 -1.45 -1.72
N ASN A 135 -5.23 -1.84 -1.34
CA ASN A 135 -6.38 -0.93 -1.16
C ASN A 135 -6.17 0.03 0.03
N SER A 136 -5.33 -0.35 1.01
CA SER A 136 -4.88 0.54 2.09
C SER A 136 -3.82 1.56 1.64
N ILE A 137 -3.15 1.34 0.51
CA ILE A 137 -2.09 2.19 -0.04
C ILE A 137 -2.60 3.07 -1.19
N SER A 138 -3.59 2.61 -1.99
CA SER A 138 -4.08 3.33 -3.17
C SER A 138 -5.25 4.31 -2.92
N GLY A 139 -5.64 4.54 -1.66
CA GLY A 139 -6.47 5.70 -1.30
C GLY A 139 -7.88 5.75 -1.90
N GLY A 140 -8.51 4.59 -2.14
CA GLY A 140 -9.79 4.54 -2.85
C GLY A 140 -10.76 3.47 -2.36
N SER A 141 -11.33 3.63 -1.15
CA SER A 141 -12.69 3.15 -0.80
C SER A 141 -13.05 3.65 0.61
N TRP A 142 -13.78 4.76 0.72
CA TRP A 142 -15.21 4.78 1.01
C TRP A 142 -15.59 4.12 2.35
N GLY A 143 -15.62 4.94 3.40
CA GLY A 143 -16.41 4.72 4.61
C GLY A 143 -15.80 3.78 5.67
N ASN A 144 -15.55 4.30 6.86
CA ASN A 144 -15.32 3.55 8.10
C ASN A 144 -14.02 2.73 8.24
N GLY A 145 -12.88 3.41 8.37
CA GLY A 145 -11.68 2.73 8.90
C GLY A 145 -10.59 3.61 9.49
N MET A 146 -10.54 4.89 9.15
CA MET A 146 -9.37 5.71 9.48
C MET A 146 -9.34 6.23 10.92
N MET A 147 -10.46 6.22 11.64
CA MET A 147 -10.49 6.66 13.04
C MET A 147 -10.21 5.53 14.06
N ASN A 148 -10.12 4.27 13.61
CA ASN A 148 -9.99 3.12 14.51
C ASN A 148 -8.71 2.28 14.32
N ARG A 149 -7.77 2.73 13.47
CA ARG A 149 -6.43 2.12 13.31
C ARG A 149 -5.27 2.95 13.88
N PHE A 150 -5.56 3.97 14.68
CA PHE A 150 -4.61 4.50 15.68
C PHE A 150 -4.50 3.57 16.90
N GLY A 151 -4.65 2.26 16.68
CA GLY A 151 -4.34 1.24 17.65
C GLY A 151 -2.86 1.34 17.96
N VAL A 152 -2.59 1.77 19.18
CA VAL A 152 -1.32 1.75 19.90
C VAL A 152 -0.68 0.35 19.82
N SER A 153 -0.06 0.05 18.69
CA SER A 153 0.89 -1.04 18.58
C SER A 153 2.16 -0.59 19.32
N PRO A 154 2.72 -1.41 20.24
CA PRO A 154 3.92 -1.05 21.00
C PRO A 154 5.09 -0.58 20.12
N TRP A 155 5.17 -1.11 18.90
CA TRP A 155 6.17 -0.74 17.89
C TRP A 155 5.98 0.67 17.33
N ASN A 156 4.74 1.16 17.22
CA ASN A 156 4.45 2.52 16.72
C ASN A 156 4.76 3.59 17.77
N ILE A 157 4.56 3.31 19.05
CA ILE A 157 4.91 4.24 20.13
C ILE A 157 6.42 4.44 20.19
N PHE A 158 7.20 3.36 20.08
CA PHE A 158 8.66 3.45 20.06
C PHE A 158 9.16 4.32 18.89
N PHE A 159 8.57 4.17 17.70
CA PHE A 159 8.93 4.96 16.53
C PHE A 159 8.58 6.45 16.69
N VAL A 160 7.40 6.77 17.23
CA VAL A 160 6.99 8.17 17.48
C VAL A 160 7.86 8.82 18.55
N MET A 161 8.20 8.10 19.62
CA MET A 161 9.05 8.62 20.70
C MET A 161 10.49 8.84 20.23
N THR A 162 11.08 7.89 19.49
CA THR A 162 12.44 8.01 18.97
C THR A 162 12.54 9.11 17.92
N MET A 163 11.56 9.19 17.00
CA MET A 163 11.51 10.25 16.01
C MET A 163 11.32 11.62 16.68
N GLY A 164 10.41 11.75 17.65
CA GLY A 164 10.22 12.99 18.42
C GLY A 164 11.48 13.45 19.15
N LEU A 165 12.20 12.53 19.82
CA LEU A 165 13.48 12.83 20.47
C LEU A 165 14.54 13.31 19.47
N PHE A 166 14.63 12.68 18.29
CA PHE A 166 15.56 13.07 17.25
C PHE A 166 15.30 14.49 16.74
N TRP A 167 14.03 14.85 16.52
CA TRP A 167 13.63 16.21 16.13
C TRP A 167 13.95 17.25 17.21
N ILE A 168 13.67 16.96 18.48
CA ILE A 168 13.97 17.88 19.60
C ILE A 168 15.48 18.15 19.69
N VAL A 169 16.30 17.09 19.64
CA VAL A 169 17.77 17.22 19.68
C VAL A 169 18.28 17.95 18.44
N GLY A 170 17.73 17.65 17.26
CA GLY A 170 18.08 18.32 16.00
C GLY A 170 17.82 19.82 16.04
N ILE A 171 16.64 20.23 16.53
CA ILE A 171 16.26 21.65 16.65
C ILE A 171 17.17 22.36 17.66
N LEU A 172 17.45 21.75 18.83
CA LEU A 172 18.34 22.35 19.83
C LEU A 172 19.78 22.51 19.30
N ALA A 173 20.29 21.51 18.57
CA ALA A 173 21.59 21.59 17.93
C ALA A 173 21.65 22.70 16.88
N LEU A 174 20.59 22.86 16.08
CA LEU A 174 20.46 23.94 15.10
C LEU A 174 20.51 25.32 15.78
N VAL A 175 19.75 25.51 16.87
CA VAL A 175 19.72 26.78 17.62
C VAL A 175 21.08 27.13 18.21
N VAL A 176 21.78 26.15 18.79
CA VAL A 176 23.14 26.35 19.32
C VAL A 176 24.14 26.68 18.21
N LEU A 177 24.01 26.05 17.04
CA LEU A 177 24.87 26.31 15.89
C LEU A 177 24.63 27.71 15.33
N ILE A 178 23.38 28.13 15.14
CA ILE A 178 23.01 29.49 14.72
C ILE A 178 23.55 30.51 15.73
N ARG A 179 23.33 30.29 17.03
CA ARG A 179 23.86 31.18 18.07
C ARG A 179 25.38 31.25 18.05
N SER A 180 26.07 30.14 17.77
CA SER A 180 27.53 30.10 17.66
C SER A 180 28.06 30.75 16.38
N LEU A 181 27.26 30.85 15.32
CA LEU A 181 27.64 31.53 14.07
C LEU A 181 27.34 33.03 14.13
N ILE A 182 26.24 33.42 14.78
CA ILE A 182 25.82 34.83 14.90
C ILE A 182 26.53 35.55 16.05
N TYR A 183 26.83 34.85 17.15
CA TYR A 183 27.63 35.39 18.26
C TYR A 183 28.96 34.62 18.37
N PRO A 184 29.97 34.95 17.55
CA PRO A 184 31.33 34.57 17.91
C PRO A 184 31.62 35.24 19.25
N ARG A 185 31.78 34.43 20.31
CA ARG A 185 32.26 34.93 21.59
C ARG A 185 33.65 35.51 21.35
N GLU A 186 33.77 36.84 21.33
CA GLU A 186 35.01 37.54 21.64
C GLU A 186 35.38 37.16 23.08
N ILE A 187 36.05 36.03 23.24
CA ILE A 187 36.76 35.72 24.48
C ILE A 187 38.23 36.07 24.23
N SER A 188 38.56 37.28 24.66
CA SER A 188 39.76 37.59 25.45
C SER A 188 41.13 37.35 24.77
N GLU A 189 41.54 38.26 23.88
CA GLU A 189 42.97 38.54 23.65
C GLU A 189 43.52 39.70 24.50
N THR A 190 42.74 40.28 25.42
CA THR A 190 43.15 41.50 26.18
C THR A 190 43.58 41.26 27.62
N LYS A 191 43.88 40.03 28.07
CA LYS A 191 44.38 39.77 29.43
C LYS A 191 45.64 38.90 29.55
N THR A 192 46.58 39.04 28.62
CA THR A 192 47.94 38.46 28.80
C THR A 192 49.08 39.34 28.31
N LYS A 193 48.86 40.66 28.21
CA LYS A 193 49.92 41.67 28.12
C LYS A 193 49.62 42.82 29.07
N MET A 194 49.77 42.57 30.37
CA MET A 194 50.09 43.57 31.40
C MET A 194 50.05 42.87 32.77
N LYS A 195 51.09 42.07 33.06
CA LYS A 195 51.85 42.15 34.31
C LYS A 195 53.14 41.35 34.18
#